data_AF-A0A0M8WEV6-F1
#
_entry.id   AF-A0A0M8WEV6-F1
#
_cell.length_a   1.000
_cell.length_b   1.000
_cell.length_c   1.000
_cell.angle_alpha   90.00
_cell.angle_beta   90.00
_cell.angle_gamma   90.00
#
_symmetry.space_group_name_H-M   'P 1'
#
loop_
_entity.id
_entity.type
_entity.pdbx_description
1 polymer ?
#
loop_
_entity_poly.entity_id
_entity_poly.type
_entity_poly.pdbx_seq_one_letter_code
_entity_poly.pdbx_strand_id
1 'polypeptide(L)' 'IAEANKRLVDTVGQGGANFVQNAIVGPLKDKRVSTINRIATAIGRTAAKPAGLDSLAACSFTK' A
#
# COMPACT_ATOMS: atom_id res chain seq x y z
N ILE A 1 10.03 -1.66 1.17
CA ILE A 1 9.71 -0.78 2.33
C ILE A 1 10.89 0.13 2.66
N ALA A 2 12.13 -0.37 2.64
CA ALA A 2 13.35 0.43 2.86
C ALA A 2 13.40 1.76 2.06
N GLU A 3 13.03 1.75 0.78
CA GLU A 3 13.01 2.98 -0.02
C GLU A 3 11.93 3.99 0.40
N ALA A 4 10.76 3.52 0.85
CA ALA A 4 9.74 4.40 1.40
C ALA A 4 10.20 5.03 2.74
N ASN A 5 10.92 4.25 3.56
CA ASN A 5 11.53 4.74 4.81
C ASN A 5 12.64 5.77 4.53
N LYS A 6 13.45 5.54 3.50
CA LYS A 6 14.48 6.51 3.07
C LYS A 6 13.85 7.82 2.60
N ARG A 7 12.83 7.75 1.73
CA ARG A 7 12.10 8.94 1.28
C ARG A 7 11.46 9.70 2.44
N LEU A 8 10.91 9.01 3.45
CA LEU A 8 10.39 9.65 4.67
C LEU A 8 11.42 10.53 5.37
N VAL A 9 12.63 10.00 5.57
CA VAL A 9 13.73 10.72 6.25
C VAL A 9 14.23 11.86 5.38
N ASP A 10 14.43 11.63 4.08
CA ASP A 10 15.06 12.58 3.17
C ASP A 10 14.17 13.80 2.85
N THR A 11 12.88 13.76 3.18
CA THR A 11 11.90 14.80 2.78
C THR A 11 11.10 15.40 3.94
N VAL A 12 11.53 15.15 5.18
CA VAL A 12 10.94 15.82 6.36
C VAL A 12 10.99 17.33 6.15
N GLY A 13 9.82 17.97 6.06
CA GLY A 13 9.68 19.43 5.90
C GLY A 13 9.63 19.96 4.46
N GLN A 14 9.81 19.13 3.42
CA GLN A 14 9.90 19.61 2.02
C GLN A 14 8.70 19.26 1.12
N GLY A 15 7.79 18.39 1.55
CA GLY A 15 6.78 17.81 0.65
C GLY A 15 5.35 18.40 0.72
N GLY A 16 5.10 19.38 1.59
CA GLY A 16 3.76 19.93 1.84
C GLY A 16 2.81 18.97 2.59
N ALA A 17 1.59 19.44 2.89
CA ALA A 17 0.64 18.75 3.77
C ALA A 17 0.29 17.31 3.36
N ASN A 18 0.35 16.99 2.06
CA ASN A 18 -0.05 15.70 1.51
C ASN A 18 1.13 14.76 1.19
N PHE A 19 2.36 15.12 1.54
CA PHE A 19 3.54 14.35 1.16
C PHE A 19 3.49 12.90 1.61
N VAL A 20 3.24 12.67 2.91
CA VAL A 20 3.20 11.32 3.48
C VAL A 20 2.12 10.48 2.79
N GLN A 21 0.97 11.10 2.49
CA GLN A 21 -0.12 10.45 1.79
C GLN A 21 0.26 10.04 0.37
N ASN A 22 0.93 10.91 -0.38
CA ASN A 22 1.24 10.70 -1.81
C ASN A 22 2.52 9.89 -2.05
N ALA A 23 3.55 10.09 -1.23
CA ALA A 23 4.87 9.51 -1.45
C ALA A 23 5.07 8.17 -0.72
N ILE A 24 4.30 7.92 0.34
CA ILE A 24 4.48 6.74 1.19
C ILE A 24 3.20 5.92 1.27
N VAL A 25 2.13 6.48 1.86
CA VAL A 25 0.91 5.72 2.14
C VAL A 25 0.24 5.25 0.85
N GLY A 26 0.14 6.11 -0.17
CA GLY A 26 -0.38 5.75 -1.50
C GLY A 26 0.40 4.60 -2.15
N PRO A 27 1.73 4.74 -2.37
CA PRO A 27 2.54 3.66 -2.93
C PRO A 27 2.54 2.36 -2.11
N LEU A 28 2.42 2.44 -0.78
CA LEU A 28 2.27 1.25 0.07
C LEU A 28 0.92 0.57 -0.13
N LYS A 29 -0.17 1.35 -0.18
CA LYS A 29 -1.51 0.86 -0.50
C LYS A 29 -1.51 0.15 -1.86
N ASP A 30 -0.93 0.75 -2.89
CA ASP A 30 -0.89 0.17 -4.24
C ASP A 30 -0.14 -1.17 -4.28
N LYS A 31 1.01 -1.25 -3.58
CA LYS A 31 1.75 -2.52 -3.41
C LYS A 31 0.93 -3.57 -2.68
N ARG A 32 0.15 -3.16 -1.67
CA ARG A 32 -0.73 -4.06 -0.91
C ARG A 32 -1.88 -4.57 -1.78
N VAL A 33 -2.55 -3.71 -2.54
CA VAL A 33 -3.57 -4.08 -3.54
C VAL A 33 -2.99 -5.11 -4.52
N SER A 34 -1.81 -4.85 -5.09
CA SER A 34 -1.16 -5.78 -6.04
C SER A 34 -0.94 -7.16 -5.43
N THR A 35 -0.45 -7.21 -4.19
CA THR A 35 -0.21 -8.48 -3.47
C THR A 35 -1.52 -9.22 -3.19
N ILE A 36 -2.54 -8.52 -2.69
CA ILE A 36 -3.87 -9.08 -2.43
C ILE A 36 -4.48 -9.65 -3.72
N ASN A 37 -4.37 -8.93 -4.84
CA ASN A 37 -4.84 -9.40 -6.13
C ASN A 37 -4.13 -10.68 -6.61
N ARG A 38 -2.82 -10.80 -6.35
CA ARG A 38 -2.08 -12.04 -6.64
C ARG A 38 -2.58 -13.21 -5.80
N ILE A 39 -2.88 -12.99 -4.51
CA ILE A 39 -3.45 -14.00 -3.62
C ILE A 39 -4.85 -14.42 -4.11
N ALA A 40 -5.73 -13.46 -4.39
CA ALA A 40 -7.08 -13.72 -4.89
C ALA A 40 -7.06 -14.50 -6.21
N THR A 41 -6.11 -14.18 -7.10
CA THR A 41 -5.91 -14.89 -8.36
C THR A 41 -5.42 -16.32 -8.13
N ALA A 42 -4.50 -16.54 -7.19
CA ALA A 42 -4.02 -17.87 -6.84
C ALA A 42 -5.15 -18.76 -6.30
N ILE A 43 -6.00 -18.21 -5.41
CA ILE A 43 -7.20 -18.91 -4.91
C ILE A 43 -8.19 -19.19 -6.06
N GLY A 44 -8.43 -18.21 -6.93
CA GLY A 44 -9.33 -18.33 -8.08
C GLY A 44 -8.98 -19.42 -9.10
N ARG A 45 -7.76 -19.96 -9.04
CA ARG A 45 -7.34 -21.10 -9.89
C ARG A 45 -7.81 -22.45 -9.37
N THR A 46 -8.13 -22.55 -8.08
CA THR A 46 -8.49 -23.83 -7.43
C THR A 46 -9.82 -23.78 -6.69
N ALA A 47 -10.34 -22.58 -6.40
CA ALA A 47 -11.58 -22.35 -5.67
C ALA A 47 -12.26 -21.04 -6.13
N ALA A 48 -13.42 -20.74 -5.56
CA ALA A 48 -14.10 -19.46 -5.81
C ALA A 48 -13.24 -18.28 -5.35
N LYS A 49 -13.13 -17.24 -6.19
CA LYS A 49 -12.35 -16.04 -5.90
C LYS A 49 -13.00 -15.26 -4.73
N PRO A 50 -12.25 -14.91 -3.67
CA PRO A 50 -12.79 -14.10 -2.58
C PRO A 50 -13.11 -12.67 -3.05
N ALA A 51 -14.19 -12.09 -2.54
CA ALA A 51 -14.62 -10.72 -2.80
C ALA A 51 -14.30 -9.77 -1.63
N GLY A 52 -14.30 -8.46 -1.87
CA GLY A 52 -14.17 -7.43 -0.83
C GLY A 52 -12.77 -7.25 -0.24
N LEU A 53 -11.75 -7.85 -0.86
CA LEU A 53 -10.37 -7.82 -0.34
C LEU A 53 -9.71 -6.43 -0.43
N ASP A 54 -10.24 -5.51 -1.23
CA ASP A 54 -9.72 -4.14 -1.35
C ASP A 54 -9.74 -3.38 -0.01
N SER A 55 -10.67 -3.73 0.88
CA SER A 55 -10.75 -3.19 2.24
C SER A 55 -9.49 -3.46 3.07
N LEU A 56 -8.75 -4.53 2.77
CA LEU A 56 -7.52 -4.92 3.46
C LEU A 56 -6.30 -4.12 2.98
N ALA A 57 -6.41 -3.43 1.84
CA ALA A 57 -5.29 -2.70 1.26
C ALA A 57 -5.00 -1.36 1.96
N ALA A 58 -5.93 -0.85 2.77
CA ALA A 58 -5.76 0.39 3.49
C ALA A 58 -4.48 0.38 4.33
N CYS A 59 -3.76 1.50 4.28
CA CYS A 59 -2.53 1.74 5.03
C CYS A 59 -2.69 3.10 5.71
N SER A 60 -2.31 3.19 6.98
CA SER A 60 -2.28 4.44 7.75
C SER A 60 -0.88 4.64 8.30
N PHE A 61 -0.51 5.91 8.48
CA PHE A 61 0.73 6.28 9.15
C PHE A 61 0.35 6.89 10.51
N THR A 62 0.67 6.20 11.58
CA THR A 62 0.58 6.70 12.96
C THR A 62 1.97 7.12 13.42
N LYS A 63 2.05 8.33 13.99
CA LYS A 63 3.30 8.91 14.50
C LYS A 63 3.67 8.32 15.85
#